data_AF-A0A7S0SJP8-F1
#
_entry.id   AF-A0A7S0SJP8-F1
#
_cell.length_a   1.000
_cell.length_b   1.000
_cell.length_c   1.000
_cell.angle_alpha   90.00
_cell.angle_beta   90.00
_cell.angle_gamma   90.00
#
_symmetry.space_group_name_H-M   'P 1'
#
loop_
_entity.id
_entity.type
_entity.pdbx_description
1 polymer ?
#
loop_
_entity_poly.entity_id
_entity_poly.type
_entity_poly.pdbx_seq_one_letter_code
_entity_poly.pdbx_strand_id
1 'polypeptide(L)'
;GAEAAAAAYGLPGMKLLRELPRSMLGGKANFKSCAIVGNAGHLAKGAYGAAIDRHDAVMRFNVLSIGGAHAKMVGRKTDFRVLNHLRSLHGCCKVLHDEKQTIKLPERSRTKRKKGGKEPLKLILWHPGQQRNMMAECRRSNPGARVFALAMSYIQKQVRVIKALRMDLMTLGFGPFTSWKQLTSGAHGIFTAVGMCDSISLYGFTSFPPPKPKPSEGSGEAGKAPSDQYGGRRKKGNDAVIWHDWNGESYVWRLLHASAKMTVCSV
;
A
#
# COMPACT_ATOMS: atom_id res chain seq x y z
N GLY A 1 13.28 11.72 -21.18
CA GLY A 1 12.47 12.52 -22.13
C GLY A 1 11.14 11.82 -22.41
N ALA A 2 10.24 12.47 -23.14
CA ALA A 2 8.91 11.94 -23.48
C ALA A 2 8.98 10.61 -24.27
N GLU A 3 9.99 10.44 -25.13
CA GLU A 3 10.21 9.19 -25.88
C GLU A 3 10.52 7.99 -24.96
N ALA A 4 11.35 8.18 -23.93
CA ALA A 4 11.64 7.14 -22.95
C ALA A 4 10.38 6.74 -22.15
N ALA A 5 9.50 7.72 -21.86
CA ALA A 5 8.21 7.44 -21.22
C ALA A 5 7.26 6.68 -22.16
N ALA A 6 7.24 7.02 -23.45
CA ALA A 6 6.46 6.31 -24.47
C ALA A 6 6.98 4.88 -24.70
N ALA A 7 8.29 4.68 -24.74
CA ALA A 7 8.92 3.36 -24.84
C ALA A 7 8.58 2.51 -23.60
N ALA A 8 8.67 3.09 -22.39
CA ALA A 8 8.24 2.42 -21.17
C ALA A 8 6.74 2.04 -21.22
N TYR A 9 5.90 2.88 -21.83
CA TYR A 9 4.47 2.61 -21.99
C TYR A 9 4.16 1.36 -22.83
N GLY A 10 5.07 0.98 -23.72
CA GLY A 10 4.99 -0.18 -24.59
C GLY A 10 5.35 -1.51 -23.91
N LEU A 11 5.97 -1.48 -22.73
CA LEU A 11 6.45 -2.67 -22.02
C LEU A 11 5.29 -3.64 -21.67
N PRO A 12 5.50 -4.96 -21.76
CA PRO A 12 4.49 -5.98 -21.43
C PRO A 12 3.85 -5.80 -20.04
N GLY A 13 4.64 -5.55 -18.99
CA GLY A 13 4.12 -5.31 -17.65
C GLY A 13 3.29 -4.04 -17.55
N MET A 14 3.66 -2.99 -18.30
CA MET A 14 2.89 -1.74 -18.38
C MET A 14 1.56 -1.91 -19.09
N LYS A 15 1.47 -2.80 -20.08
CA LYS A 15 0.19 -3.20 -20.71
C LYS A 15 -0.72 -3.89 -19.70
N LEU A 16 -0.22 -4.93 -19.03
CA LEU A 16 -0.99 -5.67 -18.01
C LEU A 16 -1.45 -4.77 -16.85
N LEU A 17 -0.65 -3.79 -16.45
CA LEU A 17 -1.01 -2.82 -15.43
C LEU A 17 -2.29 -2.04 -15.81
N ARG A 18 -2.47 -1.70 -17.09
CA ARG A 18 -3.63 -0.96 -17.59
C ARG A 18 -4.91 -1.80 -17.70
N GLU A 19 -4.75 -3.12 -17.78
CA GLU A 19 -5.85 -4.09 -17.82
C GLU A 19 -6.41 -4.40 -16.43
N LEU A 20 -5.80 -3.87 -15.36
CA LEU A 20 -6.37 -3.97 -14.03
C LEU A 20 -7.77 -3.31 -14.00
N PRO A 21 -8.80 -4.00 -13.46
CA PRO A 21 -10.14 -3.46 -13.35
C PRO A 21 -10.22 -2.04 -12.76
N ARG A 22 -11.02 -1.17 -13.41
CA ARG A 22 -11.19 0.25 -13.03
C ARG A 22 -11.89 0.50 -11.69
N SER A 23 -12.68 -0.44 -11.17
CA SER A 23 -13.30 -0.22 -9.86
C SER A 23 -13.63 -1.52 -9.18
N MET A 24 -13.05 -1.71 -7.99
CA MET A 24 -13.41 -2.78 -7.05
C MET A 24 -14.55 -2.37 -6.11
N LEU A 25 -14.99 -1.11 -6.15
CA LEU A 25 -15.82 -0.48 -5.11
C LEU A 25 -17.30 -0.33 -5.51
N GLY A 26 -17.66 -0.76 -6.73
CA GLY A 26 -18.97 -0.54 -7.34
C GLY A 26 -19.14 0.91 -7.84
N GLY A 27 -19.58 1.07 -9.08
CA GLY A 27 -19.77 2.38 -9.73
C GLY A 27 -18.50 2.98 -10.35
N LYS A 28 -18.67 4.11 -11.06
CA LYS A 28 -17.61 4.91 -11.73
C LYS A 28 -16.78 5.72 -10.71
N ALA A 29 -16.27 5.09 -9.65
CA ALA A 29 -15.43 5.78 -8.67
C ALA A 29 -14.05 6.06 -9.29
N ASN A 30 -13.94 7.19 -10.01
CA ASN A 30 -12.68 7.74 -10.50
C ASN A 30 -12.35 9.01 -9.70
N PHE A 31 -11.30 8.96 -8.91
CA PHE A 31 -10.73 10.11 -8.22
C PHE A 31 -9.71 10.80 -9.15
N LYS A 32 -9.68 12.14 -9.21
CA LYS A 32 -8.68 12.83 -10.03
C LYS A 32 -7.28 12.66 -9.46
N SER A 33 -7.18 12.61 -8.14
CA SER A 33 -5.90 12.44 -7.45
C SER A 33 -6.00 11.57 -6.20
N CYS A 34 -5.03 10.68 -6.03
CA CYS A 34 -4.92 9.82 -4.87
C CYS A 34 -3.54 9.93 -4.22
N ALA A 35 -3.51 10.10 -2.91
CA ALA A 35 -2.30 9.88 -2.11
C ALA A 35 -2.33 8.47 -1.52
N ILE A 36 -1.29 7.70 -1.79
CA ILE A 36 -1.07 6.37 -1.20
C ILE A 36 0.05 6.53 -0.19
N VAL A 37 -0.28 6.37 1.10
CA VAL A 37 0.62 6.69 2.21
C VAL A 37 1.01 5.41 2.92
N GLY A 38 2.23 4.95 2.65
CA GLY A 38 2.91 3.86 3.35
C GLY A 38 3.32 4.28 4.76
N ASN A 39 3.98 3.36 5.45
CA ASN A 39 4.27 3.46 6.88
C ASN A 39 5.77 3.67 7.17
N ALA A 40 6.57 4.03 6.17
CA ALA A 40 8.01 4.04 6.26
C ALA A 40 8.56 5.16 7.17
N GLY A 41 9.59 4.80 7.95
CA GLY A 41 10.41 5.64 8.82
C GLY A 41 10.61 7.09 8.39
N HIS A 42 11.03 7.26 7.13
CA HIS A 42 11.51 8.54 6.60
C HIS A 42 10.43 9.61 6.47
N LEU A 43 9.15 9.23 6.47
CA LEU A 43 8.07 10.21 6.51
C LEU A 43 8.14 11.13 7.72
N ALA A 44 8.74 10.66 8.83
CA ALA A 44 8.94 11.46 10.04
C ALA A 44 9.91 12.65 9.85
N LYS A 45 10.70 12.66 8.77
CA LYS A 45 11.68 13.71 8.49
C LYS A 45 11.12 14.86 7.65
N GLY A 46 9.91 14.71 7.10
CA GLY A 46 9.31 15.70 6.20
C GLY A 46 8.01 16.30 6.72
N ALA A 47 7.48 17.27 5.98
CA ALA A 47 6.21 17.97 6.28
C ALA A 47 5.16 17.70 5.18
N TYR A 48 4.93 16.43 4.86
CA TYR A 48 4.08 16.04 3.72
C TYR A 48 2.57 16.18 4.00
N GLY A 49 2.15 16.51 5.23
CA GLY A 49 0.76 16.37 5.65
C GLY A 49 -0.24 17.21 4.84
N ALA A 50 0.08 18.48 4.58
CA ALA A 50 -0.76 19.34 3.75
C ALA A 50 -0.80 18.84 2.29
N ALA A 51 0.33 18.35 1.77
CA ALA A 51 0.43 17.79 0.44
C ALA A 51 -0.38 16.50 0.26
N ILE A 52 -0.43 15.66 1.30
CA ILE A 52 -1.24 14.44 1.32
C ILE A 52 -2.73 14.80 1.35
N ASP A 53 -3.14 15.67 2.27
CA ASP A 53 -4.55 15.95 2.54
C ASP A 53 -5.29 16.66 1.40
N ARG A 54 -4.56 17.28 0.45
CA ARG A 54 -5.12 17.94 -0.74
C ARG A 54 -5.67 16.98 -1.81
N HIS A 55 -5.28 15.71 -1.79
CA HIS A 55 -5.72 14.74 -2.80
C HIS A 55 -7.19 14.42 -2.63
N ASP A 56 -7.88 14.02 -3.70
CA ASP A 56 -9.32 13.66 -3.62
C ASP A 56 -9.55 12.47 -2.70
N ALA A 57 -8.66 11.47 -2.76
CA ALA A 57 -8.68 10.31 -1.88
C ALA A 57 -7.30 10.05 -1.23
N VAL A 58 -7.32 9.60 0.02
CA VAL A 58 -6.12 9.15 0.73
C VAL A 58 -6.26 7.69 1.17
N MET A 59 -5.31 6.86 0.75
CA MET A 59 -5.21 5.44 1.12
C MET A 59 -4.07 5.22 2.11
N ARG A 60 -4.35 4.44 3.15
CA ARG A 60 -3.38 4.05 4.19
C ARG A 60 -3.39 2.55 4.46
N PHE A 61 -2.42 2.06 5.21
CA PHE A 61 -2.22 0.62 5.40
C PHE A 61 -2.19 0.22 6.86
N ASN A 62 -2.78 -0.93 7.15
CA ASN A 62 -2.78 -1.57 8.46
C ASN A 62 -3.36 -0.62 9.51
N VAL A 63 -2.74 -0.51 10.68
CA VAL A 63 -3.23 0.39 11.72
C VAL A 63 -2.05 1.14 12.32
N LEU A 64 -1.93 2.40 11.94
CA LEU A 64 -1.09 3.40 12.56
C LEU A 64 -1.96 4.63 12.82
N SER A 65 -1.86 5.18 14.03
CA SER A 65 -2.61 6.38 14.40
C SER A 65 -2.03 7.58 13.67
N ILE A 66 -2.88 8.27 12.91
CA ILE A 66 -2.52 9.52 12.25
C ILE A 66 -3.16 10.70 12.99
N GLY A 67 -2.46 11.84 13.06
CA GLY A 67 -2.91 13.03 13.77
C GLY A 67 -1.98 13.44 14.91
N GLY A 68 -2.42 14.41 15.73
CA GLY A 68 -1.60 15.00 16.79
C GLY A 68 -0.24 15.48 16.25
N ALA A 69 0.84 15.07 16.91
CA ALA A 69 2.21 15.35 16.51
C ALA A 69 2.55 14.88 15.07
N HIS A 70 1.85 13.88 14.54
CA HIS A 70 2.13 13.33 13.20
C HIS A 70 1.39 14.05 12.07
N ALA A 71 0.45 14.94 12.37
CA ALA A 71 -0.35 15.60 11.34
C ALA A 71 0.49 16.41 10.34
N LYS A 72 1.56 17.07 10.80
CA LYS A 72 2.48 17.82 9.93
C LYS A 72 3.21 16.89 8.94
N MET A 73 3.56 15.69 9.40
CA MET A 73 4.37 14.74 8.64
C MET A 73 3.53 13.95 7.63
N VAL A 74 2.36 13.45 8.04
CA VAL A 74 1.60 12.48 7.24
C VAL A 74 0.14 12.85 7.01
N GLY A 75 -0.30 14.01 7.49
CA GLY A 75 -1.65 14.52 7.27
C GLY A 75 -2.69 13.90 8.20
N ARG A 76 -3.94 14.23 7.92
CA ARG A 76 -5.12 13.92 8.74
C ARG A 76 -6.19 13.17 7.95
N LYS A 77 -6.16 13.20 6.62
CA LYS A 77 -7.17 12.59 5.75
C LYS A 77 -6.89 11.10 5.57
N THR A 78 -7.96 10.30 5.64
CA THR A 78 -7.99 8.87 5.35
C THR A 78 -9.35 8.51 4.77
N ASP A 79 -9.38 7.96 3.57
CA ASP A 79 -10.60 7.49 2.90
C ASP A 79 -10.62 5.98 2.76
N PHE A 80 -9.45 5.40 2.52
CA PHE A 80 -9.25 3.98 2.35
C PHE A 80 -8.22 3.46 3.36
N ARG A 81 -8.50 2.27 3.90
CA ARG A 81 -7.53 1.53 4.70
C ARG A 81 -7.45 0.09 4.25
N VAL A 82 -6.27 -0.28 3.79
CA VAL A 82 -5.96 -1.63 3.30
C VAL A 82 -5.40 -2.45 4.45
N LEU A 83 -6.07 -3.54 4.81
CA LEU A 83 -5.73 -4.39 5.95
C LEU A 83 -5.29 -5.77 5.48
N ASN A 84 -4.12 -6.22 5.96
CA ASN A 84 -3.71 -7.60 5.80
C ASN A 84 -4.52 -8.53 6.73
N HIS A 85 -4.30 -9.85 6.62
CA HIS A 85 -5.00 -10.83 7.45
C HIS A 85 -4.94 -10.52 8.96
N LEU A 86 -3.73 -10.36 9.52
CA LEU A 86 -3.52 -10.10 10.94
C LEU A 86 -4.20 -8.81 11.41
N ARG A 87 -4.13 -7.75 10.61
CA ARG A 87 -4.73 -6.46 10.96
C ARG A 87 -6.25 -6.43 10.74
N SER A 88 -6.75 -7.28 9.85
CA SER A 88 -8.19 -7.54 9.73
C SER A 88 -8.70 -8.24 10.99
N LEU A 89 -8.01 -9.28 11.48
CA LEU A 89 -8.35 -9.93 12.74
C LEU A 89 -8.38 -8.94 13.91
N HIS A 90 -7.30 -8.16 14.10
CA HIS A 90 -7.22 -7.21 15.23
C HIS A 90 -8.25 -6.07 15.16
N GLY A 91 -8.61 -5.61 13.95
CA GLY A 91 -9.51 -4.45 13.75
C GLY A 91 -10.99 -4.82 13.57
N CYS A 92 -11.27 -6.08 13.19
CA CYS A 92 -12.61 -6.56 12.88
C CYS A 92 -13.11 -7.59 13.90
N CYS A 93 -12.26 -8.49 14.39
CA CYS A 93 -12.65 -9.64 15.23
C CYS A 93 -12.28 -9.42 16.71
N LYS A 94 -13.06 -8.58 17.39
CA LYS A 94 -12.82 -8.20 18.81
C LYS A 94 -13.00 -9.37 19.79
N VAL A 95 -13.72 -10.42 19.38
CA VAL A 95 -14.06 -11.57 20.24
C VAL A 95 -12.92 -12.61 20.28
N LEU A 96 -12.03 -12.62 19.27
CA LEU A 96 -10.96 -13.62 19.14
C LEU A 96 -9.63 -13.18 19.78
N HIS A 97 -9.57 -11.97 20.33
CA HIS A 97 -8.34 -11.37 20.83
C HIS A 97 -8.60 -10.70 22.19
N ASP A 98 -7.68 -10.89 23.14
CA ASP A 98 -7.62 -10.15 24.40
C ASP A 98 -7.77 -8.63 24.12
N GLU A 99 -8.40 -7.86 25.02
CA GLU A 99 -8.68 -6.42 24.80
C GLU A 99 -7.41 -5.64 24.43
N LYS A 100 -6.25 -6.09 24.93
CA LYS A 100 -4.92 -5.54 24.64
C LYS A 100 -4.47 -5.70 23.18
N GLN A 101 -5.02 -6.67 22.45
CA GLN A 101 -4.69 -6.96 21.04
C GLN A 101 -5.74 -6.40 20.07
N THR A 102 -6.93 -6.08 20.56
CA THR A 102 -7.97 -5.42 19.79
C THR A 102 -7.55 -3.99 19.45
N ILE A 103 -7.53 -3.64 18.16
CA ILE A 103 -7.17 -2.29 17.73
C ILE A 103 -8.42 -1.55 17.29
N LYS A 104 -8.75 -0.45 17.99
CA LYS A 104 -9.76 0.49 17.52
C LYS A 104 -9.23 1.19 16.26
N LEU A 105 -9.95 1.06 15.14
CA LEU A 105 -9.58 1.78 13.93
C LEU A 105 -9.59 3.29 14.23
N PRO A 106 -8.43 3.99 14.10
CA PRO A 106 -8.25 5.28 14.75
C PRO A 106 -9.02 6.44 14.10
N GLU A 107 -9.53 6.28 12.87
CA GLU A 107 -10.07 7.41 12.11
C GLU A 107 -11.45 7.18 11.50
N ARG A 108 -12.23 8.26 11.43
CA ARG A 108 -13.35 8.41 10.50
C ARG A 108 -12.84 9.10 9.24
N SER A 109 -13.40 8.79 8.06
CA SER A 109 -13.06 9.59 6.88
C SER A 109 -13.43 11.06 7.10
N ARG A 110 -12.53 11.94 6.67
CA ARG A 110 -12.66 13.40 6.78
C ARG A 110 -13.19 14.03 5.48
N THR A 111 -13.39 13.23 4.43
CA THR A 111 -13.92 13.71 3.15
C THR A 111 -15.39 14.04 3.29
N LYS A 112 -15.77 15.24 2.84
CA LYS A 112 -17.17 15.68 2.83
C LYS A 112 -17.91 15.05 1.65
N ARG A 113 -19.16 14.63 1.84
CA ARG A 113 -20.04 14.22 0.73
C ARG A 113 -20.60 15.46 0.05
N LYS A 114 -20.93 15.34 -1.25
CA LYS A 114 -21.61 16.41 -2.01
C LYS A 114 -22.96 16.80 -1.39
N LYS A 115 -23.71 15.84 -0.84
CA LYS A 115 -25.01 16.05 -0.20
C LYS A 115 -24.93 16.38 1.30
N GLY A 116 -23.75 16.78 1.80
CA GLY A 116 -23.53 17.00 3.23
C GLY A 116 -23.15 15.74 4.01
N GLY A 117 -22.50 15.93 5.16
CA GLY A 117 -21.94 14.84 5.97
C GLY A 117 -20.56 14.36 5.49
N LYS A 118 -20.04 13.31 6.13
CA LYS A 118 -18.72 12.72 5.82
C LYS A 118 -18.87 11.40 5.06
N GLU A 119 -18.01 11.17 4.09
CA GLU A 119 -17.85 9.86 3.45
C GLU A 119 -17.56 8.80 4.53
N PRO A 120 -18.07 7.56 4.40
CA PRO A 120 -17.68 6.49 5.30
C PRO A 120 -16.23 6.09 4.99
N LEU A 121 -15.49 5.68 6.03
CA LEU A 121 -14.20 5.03 5.85
C LEU A 121 -14.40 3.74 5.06
N LYS A 122 -13.53 3.49 4.08
CA LYS A 122 -13.59 2.28 3.24
C LYS A 122 -12.46 1.34 3.67
N LEU A 123 -12.83 0.17 4.17
CA LEU A 123 -11.88 -0.88 4.56
C LEU A 123 -11.74 -1.87 3.43
N ILE A 124 -10.50 -2.13 3.00
CA ILE A 124 -10.16 -3.08 1.95
C ILE A 124 -9.37 -4.20 2.60
N LEU A 125 -9.97 -5.38 2.74
CA LEU A 125 -9.31 -6.55 3.29
C LEU A 125 -8.59 -7.30 2.18
N TRP A 126 -7.31 -7.61 2.38
CA TRP A 126 -6.57 -8.47 1.48
C TRP A 126 -6.05 -9.68 2.26
N HIS A 127 -6.66 -10.82 2.00
CA HIS A 127 -6.19 -12.16 2.33
C HIS A 127 -7.13 -13.17 1.70
N PRO A 128 -6.65 -14.37 1.36
CA PRO A 128 -7.44 -15.35 0.61
C PRO A 128 -8.50 -16.08 1.43
N GLY A 129 -8.26 -16.32 2.73
CA GLY A 129 -9.08 -17.21 3.56
C GLY A 129 -10.25 -16.51 4.27
N GLN A 130 -11.38 -17.23 4.40
CA GLN A 130 -12.54 -16.85 5.24
C GLN A 130 -13.10 -15.43 5.02
N GLN A 131 -13.04 -14.90 3.80
CA GLN A 131 -13.46 -13.52 3.52
C GLN A 131 -14.91 -13.23 3.94
N ARG A 132 -15.84 -14.18 3.76
CA ARG A 132 -17.25 -13.97 4.14
C ARG A 132 -17.41 -13.70 5.64
N ASN A 133 -16.85 -14.56 6.48
CA ASN A 133 -16.94 -14.44 7.95
C ASN A 133 -16.20 -13.18 8.43
N MET A 134 -15.00 -12.94 7.90
CA MET A 134 -14.22 -11.74 8.21
C MET A 134 -14.98 -10.46 7.85
N MET A 135 -15.58 -10.38 6.66
CA MET A 135 -16.33 -9.21 6.23
C MET A 135 -17.58 -8.97 7.08
N ALA A 136 -18.31 -10.03 7.43
CA ALA A 136 -19.50 -9.94 8.30
C ALA A 136 -19.12 -9.37 9.67
N GLU A 137 -18.08 -9.93 10.28
CA GLU A 137 -17.59 -9.50 11.59
C GLU A 137 -17.02 -8.08 11.53
N CYS A 138 -16.31 -7.72 10.46
CA CYS A 138 -15.80 -6.36 10.30
C CYS A 138 -16.91 -5.32 10.15
N ARG A 139 -17.98 -5.63 9.41
CA ARG A 139 -19.16 -4.75 9.29
C ARG A 139 -19.85 -4.57 10.63
N ARG A 140 -19.98 -5.64 11.41
CA ARG A 140 -20.56 -5.62 12.76
C ARG A 140 -19.73 -4.74 13.71
N SER A 141 -18.42 -4.93 13.72
CA SER A 141 -17.50 -4.20 14.60
C SER A 141 -17.25 -2.74 14.18
N ASN A 142 -17.53 -2.40 12.92
CA ASN A 142 -17.28 -1.08 12.32
C ASN A 142 -18.50 -0.59 11.50
N PRO A 143 -19.66 -0.31 12.13
CA PRO A 143 -20.92 -0.03 11.43
C PRO A 143 -20.89 1.26 10.58
N GLY A 144 -19.98 2.19 10.87
CA GLY A 144 -19.80 3.43 10.08
C GLY A 144 -18.87 3.28 8.86
N ALA A 145 -18.29 2.10 8.64
CA ALA A 145 -17.36 1.83 7.55
C ALA A 145 -17.99 0.99 6.45
N ARG A 146 -17.51 1.17 5.21
CA ARG A 146 -17.83 0.28 4.08
C ARG A 146 -16.71 -0.75 3.94
N VAL A 147 -17.05 -2.03 4.00
CA VAL A 147 -16.07 -3.13 3.98
C VAL A 147 -16.08 -3.85 2.64
N PHE A 148 -14.90 -3.95 2.04
CA PHE A 148 -14.61 -4.65 0.79
C PHE A 148 -13.51 -5.70 1.04
N ALA A 149 -13.50 -6.76 0.25
CA ALA A 149 -12.39 -7.71 0.21
C ALA A 149 -11.88 -7.83 -1.22
N LEU A 150 -10.57 -7.92 -1.40
CA LEU A 150 -9.99 -8.17 -2.72
C LEU A 150 -10.27 -9.62 -3.11
N ALA A 151 -10.96 -9.81 -4.22
CA ALA A 151 -11.20 -11.15 -4.78
C ALA A 151 -9.86 -11.84 -5.10
N MET A 152 -9.79 -13.16 -4.91
CA MET A 152 -8.60 -13.95 -5.23
C MET A 152 -8.15 -13.75 -6.68
N SER A 153 -9.10 -13.75 -7.62
CA SER A 153 -8.83 -13.52 -9.04
C SER A 153 -8.18 -12.16 -9.30
N TYR A 154 -8.53 -11.14 -8.53
CA TYR A 154 -7.91 -9.82 -8.60
C TYR A 154 -6.51 -9.81 -8.01
N ILE A 155 -6.29 -10.48 -6.86
CA ILE A 155 -4.95 -10.67 -6.28
C ILE A 155 -4.02 -11.38 -7.28
N GLN A 156 -4.51 -12.42 -7.96
CA GLN A 156 -3.74 -13.12 -8.99
C GLN A 156 -3.40 -12.23 -10.20
N LYS A 157 -4.29 -11.30 -10.59
CA LYS A 157 -3.98 -10.29 -11.61
C LYS A 157 -2.86 -9.37 -11.15
N GLN A 158 -2.89 -8.89 -9.90
CA GLN A 158 -1.81 -8.07 -9.34
C GLN A 158 -0.46 -8.80 -9.30
N VAL A 159 -0.46 -10.09 -8.95
CA VAL A 159 0.76 -10.93 -8.98
C VAL A 159 1.29 -11.09 -10.41
N ARG A 160 0.42 -11.24 -11.42
CA ARG A 160 0.83 -11.28 -12.83
C ARG A 160 1.46 -9.95 -13.28
N VAL A 161 0.83 -8.83 -12.91
CA VAL A 161 1.33 -7.49 -13.23
C VAL A 161 2.74 -7.27 -12.67
N ILE A 162 2.96 -7.53 -11.37
CA ILE A 162 4.28 -7.29 -10.78
C ILE A 162 5.36 -8.25 -11.30
N LYS A 163 5.00 -9.50 -11.61
CA LYS A 163 5.93 -10.43 -12.28
C LYS A 163 6.35 -9.89 -13.63
N ALA A 164 5.41 -9.41 -14.44
CA ALA A 164 5.70 -8.83 -15.75
C ALA A 164 6.53 -7.53 -15.64
N LEU A 165 6.20 -6.64 -14.70
CA LEU A 165 7.00 -5.42 -14.46
C LEU A 165 8.42 -5.75 -13.99
N ARG A 166 8.62 -6.83 -13.24
CA ARG A 166 9.95 -7.33 -12.88
C ARG A 166 10.70 -7.91 -14.07
N MET A 167 10.02 -8.60 -14.99
CA MET A 167 10.62 -9.03 -16.26
C MET A 167 11.07 -7.81 -17.08
N ASP A 168 10.23 -6.78 -17.19
CA ASP A 168 10.58 -5.53 -17.87
C ASP A 168 11.79 -4.83 -17.21
N LEU A 169 11.88 -4.87 -15.89
CA LEU A 169 13.03 -4.34 -15.17
C LEU A 169 14.31 -5.15 -15.44
N MET A 170 14.22 -6.48 -15.55
CA MET A 170 15.36 -7.33 -15.89
C MET A 170 15.88 -7.08 -17.30
N THR A 171 15.01 -6.81 -18.28
CA THR A 171 15.46 -6.41 -19.63
C THR A 171 16.14 -5.05 -19.64
N LEU A 172 15.84 -4.19 -18.66
CA LEU A 172 16.49 -2.91 -18.42
C LEU A 172 17.74 -3.01 -17.52
N GLY A 173 18.19 -4.22 -17.18
CA GLY A 173 19.39 -4.46 -16.37
C GLY A 173 19.19 -4.37 -14.85
N PHE A 174 17.96 -4.31 -14.36
CA PHE A 174 17.65 -4.37 -12.93
C PHE A 174 17.31 -5.79 -12.49
N GLY A 175 18.02 -6.30 -11.48
CA GLY A 175 17.81 -7.64 -10.94
C GLY A 175 19.12 -8.34 -10.62
N PRO A 176 19.12 -9.67 -10.41
CA PRO A 176 17.94 -10.54 -10.35
C PRO A 176 17.03 -10.20 -9.14
N PHE A 177 15.74 -10.49 -9.28
CA PHE A 177 14.78 -10.32 -8.18
C PHE A 177 14.58 -11.63 -7.42
N THR A 178 14.45 -11.53 -6.10
CA THR A 178 14.15 -12.68 -5.26
C THR A 178 12.69 -13.12 -5.39
N SER A 179 12.44 -14.41 -5.18
CA SER A 179 11.09 -14.95 -4.99
C SER A 179 10.46 -14.42 -3.70
N TRP A 180 9.13 -14.40 -3.65
CA TRP A 180 8.37 -13.93 -2.49
C TRP A 180 7.13 -14.79 -2.28
N LYS A 181 6.62 -14.84 -1.04
CA LYS A 181 5.38 -15.57 -0.72
C LYS A 181 4.12 -14.78 -1.09
N GLN A 182 4.10 -13.48 -0.80
CA GLN A 182 2.95 -12.61 -1.08
C GLN A 182 3.34 -11.14 -1.24
N LEU A 183 2.52 -10.37 -1.94
CA LEU A 183 2.75 -8.93 -2.11
C LEU A 183 2.53 -8.19 -0.80
N THR A 184 3.18 -7.03 -0.64
CA THR A 184 2.91 -6.17 0.52
C THR A 184 1.50 -5.60 0.45
N SER A 185 0.98 -5.15 1.61
CA SER A 185 -0.26 -4.36 1.64
C SER A 185 -0.15 -3.13 0.75
N GLY A 186 1.05 -2.52 0.71
CA GLY A 186 1.36 -1.37 -0.14
C GLY A 186 1.14 -1.67 -1.61
N ALA A 187 1.71 -2.77 -2.12
CA ALA A 187 1.52 -3.20 -3.50
C ALA A 187 0.05 -3.47 -3.83
N HIS A 188 -0.67 -4.19 -2.95
CA HIS A 188 -2.12 -4.40 -3.11
C HIS A 188 -2.88 -3.07 -3.22
N GLY A 189 -2.56 -2.09 -2.38
CA GLY A 189 -3.17 -0.76 -2.42
C GLY A 189 -2.83 0.04 -3.67
N ILE A 190 -1.56 0.06 -4.08
CA ILE A 190 -1.09 0.77 -5.28
C ILE A 190 -1.79 0.20 -6.52
N PHE A 191 -1.80 -1.11 -6.70
CA PHE A 191 -2.48 -1.72 -7.87
C PHE A 191 -4.00 -1.52 -7.84
N THR A 192 -4.60 -1.44 -6.65
CA THR A 192 -6.02 -1.05 -6.52
C THR A 192 -6.23 0.42 -6.90
N ALA A 193 -5.29 1.30 -6.55
CA ALA A 193 -5.34 2.72 -6.88
C ALA A 193 -5.22 2.99 -8.39
N VAL A 194 -4.47 2.17 -9.12
CA VAL A 194 -4.33 2.24 -10.59
C VAL A 194 -5.67 2.19 -11.33
N GLY A 195 -6.63 1.42 -10.80
CA GLY A 195 -7.97 1.36 -11.38
C GLY A 195 -8.83 2.58 -11.05
N MET A 196 -8.69 3.15 -9.85
CA MET A 196 -9.63 4.14 -9.30
C MET A 196 -9.18 5.61 -9.41
N CYS A 197 -7.93 5.88 -9.82
CA CYS A 197 -7.33 7.21 -9.76
C CYS A 197 -6.73 7.62 -11.11
N ASP A 198 -6.95 8.87 -11.52
CA ASP A 198 -6.31 9.42 -12.72
C ASP A 198 -4.81 9.70 -12.47
N SER A 199 -4.48 10.22 -11.26
CA SER A 199 -3.12 10.45 -10.81
C SER A 199 -2.86 9.85 -9.41
N ILE A 200 -1.65 9.34 -9.20
CA ILE A 200 -1.26 8.63 -7.98
C ILE A 200 0.05 9.22 -7.45
N SER A 201 0.03 9.66 -6.20
CA SER A 201 1.19 10.15 -5.45
C SER A 201 1.52 9.18 -4.32
N LEU A 202 2.75 8.66 -4.29
CA LEU A 202 3.22 7.73 -3.28
C LEU A 202 4.03 8.47 -2.20
N TYR A 203 3.67 8.24 -0.93
CA TYR A 203 4.39 8.75 0.24
C TYR A 203 4.74 7.57 1.14
N GLY A 204 5.95 7.50 1.68
CA GLY A 204 6.38 6.38 2.51
C GLY A 204 6.65 5.09 1.71
N PHE A 205 6.86 5.24 0.41
CA PHE A 205 7.37 4.21 -0.49
C PHE A 205 8.73 4.70 -0.98
N THR A 206 9.77 3.92 -0.73
CA THR A 206 11.11 4.27 -1.21
C THR A 206 11.28 3.76 -2.64
N SER A 207 11.96 4.53 -3.47
CA SER A 207 12.54 4.10 -4.77
C SER A 207 14.01 3.66 -4.63
N PHE A 208 14.57 3.78 -3.42
CA PHE A 208 15.95 3.47 -3.10
C PHE A 208 16.03 2.27 -2.15
N PRO A 209 16.97 1.35 -2.38
CA PRO A 209 17.22 0.28 -1.43
C PRO A 209 17.59 0.88 -0.06
N PRO A 210 17.23 0.25 1.06
CA PRO A 210 17.73 0.66 2.36
C PRO A 210 19.27 0.68 2.33
N PRO A 211 19.93 1.59 3.08
CA PRO A 211 21.37 1.64 3.12
C PRO A 211 21.94 0.27 3.50
N LYS A 212 23.04 -0.13 2.85
CA LYS A 212 23.74 -1.37 3.19
C LYS A 212 24.10 -1.34 4.70
N PRO A 213 23.89 -2.44 5.44
CA PRO A 213 24.33 -2.50 6.83
C PRO A 213 25.83 -2.20 6.92
N LYS A 214 26.24 -1.48 7.96
CA LYS A 214 27.65 -1.16 8.19
C LYS A 214 28.44 -2.47 8.35
N PRO A 215 29.68 -2.55 7.83
CA PRO A 215 30.48 -3.79 7.79
C PRO A 215 30.84 -4.39 9.16
N SER A 216 30.52 -3.73 10.29
CA SER A 216 30.66 -4.28 11.64
C SER A 216 29.44 -5.12 12.10
N GLU A 217 28.36 -5.19 11.32
CA GLU A 217 27.28 -6.15 11.52
C GLU A 217 27.48 -7.29 10.52
N GLY A 218 27.93 -8.45 11.02
CA GLY A 218 28.47 -9.57 10.26
C GLY A 218 27.73 -9.97 8.98
N SER A 219 28.52 -10.49 8.05
CA SER A 219 28.13 -11.12 6.78
C SER A 219 26.91 -12.04 6.96
N GLY A 220 25.75 -11.67 6.40
CA GLY A 220 24.61 -12.60 6.32
C GLY A 220 23.19 -12.07 6.06
N GLU A 221 22.91 -10.77 5.92
CA GLU A 221 21.50 -10.32 5.85
C GLU A 221 21.16 -9.48 4.60
N ALA A 222 20.64 -10.16 3.57
CA ALA A 222 19.79 -9.54 2.57
C ALA A 222 18.35 -9.48 3.10
N GLY A 223 17.74 -8.29 3.22
CA GLY A 223 16.27 -8.16 3.36
C GLY A 223 15.70 -7.65 4.68
N LYS A 224 16.40 -6.84 5.48
CA LYS A 224 15.75 -6.13 6.60
C LYS A 224 14.65 -5.19 6.08
N ALA A 225 13.42 -5.38 6.55
CA ALA A 225 12.33 -4.44 6.31
C ALA A 225 12.69 -3.05 6.85
N PRO A 226 12.40 -1.95 6.12
CA PRO A 226 12.57 -0.61 6.66
C PRO A 226 11.84 -0.48 8.00
N SER A 227 12.46 0.18 8.97
CA SER A 227 11.75 0.56 10.19
C SER A 227 10.47 1.33 9.83
N ASP A 228 9.37 1.01 10.49
CA ASP A 228 8.19 1.85 10.37
C ASP A 228 8.45 3.23 11.00
N GLN A 229 7.61 4.21 10.66
CA GLN A 229 7.68 5.60 11.14
C GLN A 229 7.54 5.77 12.67
N TYR A 230 7.39 4.67 13.41
CA TYR A 230 7.29 4.64 14.87
C TYR A 230 8.36 3.74 15.53
N GLY A 231 9.34 3.25 14.76
CA GLY A 231 10.52 2.56 15.30
C GLY A 231 10.39 1.06 15.60
N GLY A 232 9.44 0.33 14.99
CA GLY A 232 9.13 -1.05 15.39
C GLY A 232 9.11 -2.12 14.30
N ARG A 233 10.18 -2.94 14.22
CA ARG A 233 10.12 -4.42 14.17
C ARG A 233 11.53 -5.03 14.17
N ARG A 234 12.02 -5.37 15.37
CA ARG A 234 13.07 -6.36 15.58
C ARG A 234 12.41 -7.71 15.86
N LYS A 235 12.33 -8.58 14.86
CA LYS A 235 12.24 -10.03 15.10
C LYS A 235 13.14 -10.75 14.11
N LYS A 236 14.18 -11.39 14.63
CA LYS A 236 14.96 -12.41 13.92
C LYS A 236 14.02 -13.59 13.68
N GLY A 237 13.78 -13.91 12.41
CA GLY A 237 13.16 -15.16 12.00
C GLY A 237 14.11 -15.86 11.05
N ASN A 238 14.52 -17.08 11.40
CA ASN A 238 15.20 -18.00 10.51
C ASN A 238 14.19 -18.56 9.52
N ASP A 239 13.94 -17.88 8.40
CA ASP A 239 13.19 -18.48 7.30
C ASP A 239 13.90 -18.16 5.99
N ALA A 240 14.37 -19.21 5.30
CA ALA A 240 14.89 -19.13 3.93
C ALA A 240 13.85 -18.63 2.91
N VAL A 241 12.62 -18.34 3.35
CA VAL A 241 11.49 -17.89 2.54
C VAL A 241 11.23 -16.41 2.79
N ILE A 242 11.48 -15.58 1.78
CA ILE A 242 11.14 -14.16 1.80
C ILE A 242 9.61 -14.00 1.76
N TRP A 243 9.04 -13.46 2.85
CA TRP A 243 7.59 -13.28 2.96
C TRP A 243 7.07 -12.19 2.00
N HIS A 244 7.77 -11.06 1.97
CA HIS A 244 7.55 -9.93 1.06
C HIS A 244 8.90 -9.50 0.49
N ASP A 245 8.96 -9.21 -0.81
CA ASP A 245 10.16 -8.65 -1.43
C ASP A 245 10.00 -7.13 -1.62
N TRP A 246 10.19 -6.39 -0.53
CA TRP A 246 10.10 -4.93 -0.51
C TRP A 246 11.09 -4.26 -1.49
N ASN A 247 12.27 -4.85 -1.68
CA ASN A 247 13.28 -4.30 -2.59
C ASN A 247 12.86 -4.49 -4.05
N GLY A 248 12.39 -5.68 -4.43
CA GLY A 248 11.86 -5.87 -5.78
C GLY A 248 10.60 -5.03 -6.05
N GLU A 249 9.77 -4.78 -5.04
CA GLU A 249 8.65 -3.83 -5.15
C GLU A 249 9.13 -2.37 -5.35
N SER A 250 10.21 -1.93 -4.68
CA SER A 250 10.71 -0.55 -4.82
C SER A 250 11.21 -0.22 -6.23
N TYR A 251 11.85 -1.19 -6.91
CA TYR A 251 12.22 -1.03 -8.32
C TYR A 251 10.99 -0.89 -9.23
N VAL A 252 9.91 -1.61 -8.93
CA VAL A 252 8.65 -1.46 -9.66
C VAL A 252 8.09 -0.05 -9.47
N TRP A 253 8.08 0.48 -8.24
CA TRP A 253 7.66 1.88 -8.01
C TRP A 253 8.54 2.88 -8.75
N ARG A 254 9.85 2.61 -8.87
CA ARG A 254 10.78 3.44 -9.66
C ARG A 254 10.45 3.40 -11.15
N LEU A 255 10.17 2.24 -11.73
CA LEU A 255 9.74 2.12 -13.13
C LEU A 255 8.43 2.88 -13.38
N LEU A 256 7.46 2.72 -12.48
CA LEU A 256 6.17 3.41 -12.58
C LEU A 256 6.30 4.93 -12.38
N HIS A 257 7.29 5.37 -11.62
CA HIS A 257 7.65 6.77 -11.49
C HIS A 257 8.28 7.34 -12.76
N ALA A 258 9.29 6.64 -13.29
CA ALA A 258 10.00 7.06 -14.50
C ALA A 258 9.09 7.07 -15.75
N SER A 259 8.06 6.23 -15.78
CA SER A 259 7.04 6.18 -16.84
C SER A 259 5.88 7.15 -16.64
N ALA A 260 5.95 8.04 -15.64
CA ALA A 260 4.90 9.01 -15.29
C ALA A 260 3.53 8.38 -14.96
N LYS A 261 3.47 7.07 -14.65
CA LYS A 261 2.24 6.39 -14.26
C LYS A 261 1.84 6.70 -12.81
N MET A 262 2.82 7.03 -11.97
CA MET A 262 2.64 7.53 -10.61
C MET A 262 3.83 8.40 -10.21
N THR A 263 3.73 9.14 -9.12
CA THR A 263 4.81 9.99 -8.61
C THR A 263 5.26 9.51 -7.24
N VAL A 264 6.56 9.24 -7.04
CA VAL A 264 7.12 8.99 -5.71
C VAL A 264 7.48 10.34 -5.09
N CYS A 265 6.82 10.71 -3.99
CA CYS A 265 6.82 12.07 -3.44
C CYS A 265 7.60 12.24 -2.14
N SER A 266 8.20 11.17 -1.61
CA SER A 266 8.95 11.18 -0.35
C SER A 266 10.25 10.40 -0.48
N VAL A 267 11.36 11.00 -0.07
CA VAL A 267 12.71 10.42 -0.06
C VAL A 267 13.34 10.55 1.30
#